data_AF-A0A9X3C409-F1
#
_entry.id   AF-A0A9X3C409-F1
#
_cell.length_a   1.000
_cell.length_b   1.000
_cell.length_c   1.000
_cell.angle_alpha   90.00
_cell.angle_beta   90.00
_cell.angle_gamma   90.00
#
_symmetry.space_group_name_H-M   'P 1'
#
loop_
_entity.id
_entity.type
_entity.pdbx_description
1 polymer ?
#
loop_
_entity_poly.entity_id
_entity_poly.type
_entity_poly.pdbx_seq_one_letter_code
_entity_poly.pdbx_strand_id
1 'polypeptide(L)'
;MTTHDVEDLARRIAAELTTMQPGTPVSVTSLSAQMRCSTDDVLAAGALLEHRNQGDDQLFTVVRRSEGGAEESFVSRVPVALNDEPDTR
;
A
#
# COMPACT_ATOMS: atom_id res chain seq x y z
N MET A 1 -1.46 -10.67 18.40
CA MET A 1 -2.03 -10.35 17.08
C MET A 1 -1.71 -11.51 16.17
N THR A 2 -2.72 -12.14 15.57
CA THR A 2 -2.52 -13.34 14.75
C THR A 2 -2.24 -12.93 13.31
N THR A 3 -1.51 -13.75 12.55
CA THR A 3 -1.20 -13.48 11.12
C THR A 3 -2.46 -13.18 10.30
N HIS A 4 -3.60 -13.78 10.66
CA HIS A 4 -4.90 -13.53 10.04
C HIS A 4 -5.42 -12.09 10.20
N ASP A 5 -5.07 -11.38 11.27
CA ASP A 5 -5.49 -9.98 11.48
C ASP A 5 -4.80 -9.03 10.49
N VAL A 6 -3.54 -9.33 10.12
CA VAL A 6 -2.74 -8.49 9.22
C VAL A 6 -3.16 -8.69 7.76
N GLU A 7 -3.52 -9.92 7.37
CA GLU A 7 -4.06 -10.21 6.03
C GLU A 7 -5.42 -9.55 5.78
N ASP A 8 -6.32 -9.55 6.78
CA ASP A 8 -7.60 -8.83 6.68
C ASP A 8 -7.38 -7.31 6.58
N LEU A 9 -6.47 -6.78 7.40
CA LEU A 9 -6.08 -5.38 7.36
C LEU A 9 -5.48 -5.00 5.99
N ALA A 10 -4.64 -5.84 5.41
CA ALA A 10 -4.09 -5.65 4.06
C ALA A 10 -5.18 -5.55 3.00
N ARG A 11 -6.17 -6.46 3.03
CA ARG A 11 -7.31 -6.40 2.09
C ARG A 11 -8.13 -5.12 2.25
N ARG A 12 -8.36 -4.68 3.50
CA ARG A 12 -9.09 -3.44 3.78
C ARG A 12 -8.32 -2.20 3.32
N ILE A 13 -7.01 -2.15 3.53
CA ILE A 13 -6.15 -1.07 3.03
C ILE A 13 -6.15 -1.05 1.50
N ALA A 14 -6.01 -2.21 0.85
CA ALA A 14 -6.04 -2.31 -0.61
C ALA A 14 -7.37 -1.84 -1.20
N ALA A 15 -8.50 -2.23 -0.58
CA ALA A 15 -9.83 -1.78 -0.99
C ALA A 15 -9.95 -0.26 -0.87
N GLU A 16 -9.46 0.33 0.23
CA GLU A 16 -9.48 1.77 0.43
C GLU A 16 -8.63 2.51 -0.61
N LEU A 17 -7.39 2.05 -0.84
CA LEU A 17 -6.50 2.62 -1.84
C LEU A 17 -7.03 2.46 -3.27
N THR A 18 -7.87 1.45 -3.52
CA THR A 18 -8.55 1.26 -4.83
C THR A 18 -9.56 2.37 -5.11
N THR A 19 -10.19 2.94 -4.08
CA THR A 19 -11.11 4.08 -4.22
C THR A 19 -10.39 5.39 -4.57
N MET A 20 -9.07 5.44 -4.36
CA MET A 20 -8.24 6.62 -4.59
C MET A 20 -7.52 6.54 -5.95
N GLN A 21 -7.10 7.70 -6.46
CA GLN A 21 -6.34 7.74 -7.71
C GLN A 21 -4.97 7.04 -7.52
N PRO A 22 -4.55 6.15 -8.44
CA PRO A 22 -3.22 5.55 -8.41
C PRO A 22 -2.12 6.61 -8.31
N GLY A 23 -1.06 6.32 -7.55
CA GLY A 23 0.05 7.24 -7.29
C GLY A 23 -0.23 8.28 -6.21
N THR A 24 -1.43 8.30 -5.62
CA THR A 24 -1.73 9.13 -4.45
C THR A 24 -1.16 8.46 -3.20
N PRO A 25 -0.18 9.08 -2.50
CA PRO A 25 0.34 8.52 -1.26
C PRO A 25 -0.61 8.82 -0.10
N VAL A 26 -0.92 7.82 0.70
CA VAL A 26 -1.72 7.95 1.93
C VAL A 26 -0.81 7.68 3.12
N SER A 27 -0.82 8.56 4.12
CA SER A 27 0.05 8.39 5.29
C SER A 27 -0.39 7.19 6.12
N VAL A 28 0.59 6.44 6.62
CA VAL A 28 0.38 5.28 7.51
C VAL A 28 -0.36 5.72 8.78
N THR A 29 -0.06 6.91 9.30
CA THR A 29 -0.72 7.49 10.48
C THR A 29 -2.21 7.77 10.23
N SER A 30 -2.58 8.26 9.04
CA SER A 30 -3.98 8.46 8.70
C SER A 30 -4.71 7.12 8.54
N LEU A 31 -4.09 6.15 7.88
CA LEU A 31 -4.65 4.79 7.75
C LEU A 31 -4.82 4.12 9.11
N SER A 32 -3.86 4.24 10.02
CA SER A 32 -3.94 3.64 11.35
C SER A 32 -5.07 4.25 12.17
N ALA A 33 -5.25 5.58 12.10
CA ALA A 33 -6.35 6.26 12.76
C ALA A 33 -7.72 5.84 12.19
N GLN A 34 -7.83 5.74 10.87
CA GLN A 34 -9.06 5.34 10.18
C GLN A 34 -9.44 3.89 10.45
N MET A 35 -8.46 2.98 10.39
CA MET A 35 -8.66 1.54 10.58
C MET A 35 -8.69 1.13 12.06
N ARG A 36 -8.39 2.07 12.97
CA ARG A 36 -8.30 1.88 14.43
C ARG A 36 -7.30 0.78 14.81
N CYS A 37 -6.13 0.81 14.19
CA CYS A 37 -5.02 -0.12 14.44
C CYS A 37 -3.71 0.62 14.69
N SER A 38 -2.64 -0.11 14.98
CA SER A 38 -1.30 0.46 15.17
C SER A 38 -0.66 0.80 13.83
N THR A 39 0.24 1.78 13.80
CA THR A 39 1.04 2.08 12.59
C THR A 39 1.90 0.89 12.16
N ASP A 40 2.38 0.08 13.11
CA ASP A 40 3.10 -1.18 12.85
C ASP A 40 2.24 -2.19 12.09
N ASP A 41 0.96 -2.31 12.44
CA ASP A 41 0.02 -3.21 11.76
C ASP A 41 -0.23 -2.77 10.31
N VAL A 42 -0.35 -1.46 10.08
CA VAL A 42 -0.48 -0.87 8.74
C VAL A 42 0.79 -1.10 7.92
N LEU A 43 1.98 -0.99 8.53
CA LEU A 43 3.25 -1.28 7.87
C LEU A 43 3.39 -2.76 7.52
N ALA A 44 3.03 -3.66 8.44
CA ALA A 44 3.04 -5.10 8.20
C ALA A 44 2.05 -5.48 7.08
N ALA A 45 0.84 -4.92 7.11
CA ALA A 45 -0.16 -5.09 6.07
C ALA A 45 0.31 -4.51 4.72
N GLY A 46 0.92 -3.33 4.74
CA GLY A 46 1.54 -2.71 3.57
C GLY A 46 2.62 -3.60 2.97
N ALA A 47 3.52 -4.14 3.78
CA ALA A 47 4.55 -5.09 3.33
C ALA A 47 3.95 -6.36 2.70
N LEU A 48 2.84 -6.89 3.25
CA LEU A 48 2.12 -7.99 2.60
C LEU A 48 1.57 -7.60 1.22
N LEU A 49 1.10 -6.37 1.05
CA LEU A 49 0.62 -5.85 -0.25
C LEU A 49 1.74 -5.58 -1.25
N GLU A 50 2.98 -5.35 -0.80
CA GLU A 50 4.15 -5.21 -1.68
C GLU A 50 4.55 -6.56 -2.32
N HIS A 51 4.24 -7.67 -1.65
CA HIS A 51 4.49 -9.00 -2.18
C HIS A 51 3.46 -9.34 -3.28
N ARG A 52 3.86 -9.12 -4.54
CA ARG A 52 3.10 -9.52 -5.74
C ARG A 52 2.76 -11.02 -5.69
N ASN A 53 1.47 -11.36 -5.63
CA ASN A 53 1.03 -12.71 -5.96
C ASN A 53 0.76 -12.83 -7.47
N GLN A 54 0.88 -14.05 -7.99
CA GLN A 54 0.55 -14.32 -9.39
C GLN A 54 -0.96 -14.05 -9.58
N GLY A 55 -1.30 -13.09 -10.44
CA GLY A 55 -2.69 -12.70 -10.73
C GLY A 55 -3.14 -11.36 -10.11
N ASP A 56 -2.30 -10.67 -9.35
CA ASP A 56 -2.61 -9.32 -8.89
C ASP A 56 -2.58 -8.30 -10.06
N ASP A 57 -3.73 -7.68 -10.33
CA ASP A 57 -3.89 -6.58 -11.29
C ASP A 57 -3.42 -5.22 -10.73
N GLN A 58 -3.13 -5.16 -9.43
CA GLN A 58 -2.77 -3.93 -8.73
C GLN A 58 -1.51 -4.12 -7.90
N LEU A 59 -0.62 -3.13 -7.95
CA LEU A 59 0.60 -3.11 -7.17
C LEU A 59 0.51 -2.03 -6.10
N PHE A 60 1.02 -2.32 -4.91
CA PHE A 60 1.11 -1.38 -3.80
C PHE A 60 2.56 -1.24 -3.38
N THR A 61 2.90 -0.08 -2.82
CA THR A 61 4.24 0.20 -2.30
C THR A 61 4.16 0.99 -1.01
N VAL A 62 5.10 0.72 -0.11
CA VAL A 62 5.31 1.49 1.13
C VAL A 62 6.52 2.40 0.94
N VAL A 63 6.29 3.71 0.94
CA VAL A 63 7.34 4.72 0.77
C VAL A 63 7.62 5.37 2.12
N ARG A 64 8.88 5.43 2.53
CA ARG A 64 9.32 6.20 3.68
C ARG A 64 9.90 7.53 3.21
N ARG A 65 9.44 8.63 3.79
CA ARG A 65 10.03 9.96 3.61
C ARG A 65 10.53 10.46 4.96
N SER A 66 11.73 10.99 4.96
CA SER A 66 12.30 11.67 6.12
C SER A 66 12.38 13.15 5.80
N GLU A 67 11.54 13.97 6.42
CA GLU A 67 11.56 15.43 6.26
C GLU A 67 11.76 16.07 7.64
N GLY A 68 12.78 16.94 7.76
CA GLY A 68 13.00 17.71 8.99
C GLY A 68 13.32 16.88 10.25
N GLY A 69 13.70 15.61 10.11
CA GLY A 69 13.98 14.70 11.24
C GLY A 69 12.79 13.85 11.71
N ALA A 70 11.62 14.00 11.10
CA ALA A 70 10.49 13.09 11.28
C ALA A 70 10.47 12.06 10.13
N GLU A 71 10.44 10.78 10.47
CA GLU A 71 10.20 9.69 9.52
C GLU A 71 8.70 9.49 9.35
N GLU A 72 8.18 9.74 8.16
CA GLU A 72 6.78 9.48 7.80
C GLU A 72 6.72 8.37 6.75
N SER A 73 5.83 7.41 6.98
CA SER A 73 5.58 6.30 6.06
C SER A 73 4.27 6.51 5.33
N PHE A 74 4.24 6.14 4.05
CA PHE A 74 3.10 6.27 3.17
C PHE A 74 2.86 4.95 2.45
N VAL A 75 1.59 4.64 2.17
CA VAL A 75 1.19 3.53 1.30
C VAL A 75 0.55 4.12 0.07
N SER A 76 0.92 3.62 -1.10
CA SER A 76 0.31 4.05 -2.36
C SER A 76 0.09 2.88 -3.30
N ARG A 77 -0.99 2.93 -4.07
CA ARG A 77 -1.18 2.07 -5.22
C ARG A 77 -0.29 2.57 -6.36
N VAL A 78 0.62 1.74 -6.82
CA VAL A 78 1.50 2.06 -7.95
C VAL A 78 0.62 2.21 -9.19
N PRO A 79 0.76 3.33 -9.95
CA PRO A 79 0.19 3.39 -11.28
C PRO A 79 0.92 2.38 -12.14
N VAL A 80 0.32 1.19 -12.33
CA VAL A 80 0.81 0.25 -13.33
C VAL A 80 0.47 0.87 -14.67
N ALA A 81 1.46 1.49 -15.32
CA ALA A 81 1.39 1.62 -16.76
C ALA A 81 1.37 0.19 -17.29
N LEU A 82 0.19 -0.28 -17.71
CA LEU A 82 0.11 -1.36 -18.68
C LEU A 82 0.93 -0.85 -19.85
N ASN A 83 2.20 -1.27 -19.94
CA ASN A 83 3.01 -0.98 -21.10
C ASN A 83 2.44 -1.86 -22.22
N ASP A 84 1.34 -1.41 -22.81
CA ASP A 84 0.83 -1.85 -24.09
C ASP A 84 1.68 -1.17 -25.17
N GLU A 85 3.00 -1.35 -25.10
CA GLU A 85 3.86 -1.13 -26.24
C GLU A 85 3.98 -2.49 -26.92
N PRO A 86 3.30 -2.73 -28.07
CA PRO A 86 3.63 -3.87 -28.88
C PRO A 86 5.09 -3.72 -29.29
N ASP A 87 5.91 -4.70 -28.89
CA ASP A 87 7.28 -4.85 -29.33
C ASP A 87 7.31 -4.71 -30.87
N THR A 88 7.75 -3.54 -31.32
CA THR A 88 8.00 -3.27 -32.73
C THR A 88 9.49 -2.96 -32.85
N ARG A 89 10.34 -4.00 -32.89
CA ARG A 89 11.29 -4.15 -34.00
C ARG A 89 12.00 -5.50 -34.08
#